data_AF-A0A533S5W6-F1
#
_entry.id   AF-A0A533S5W6-F1
#
_cell.length_a   1.000
_cell.length_b   1.000
_cell.length_c   1.000
_cell.angle_alpha   90.00
_cell.angle_beta   90.00
_cell.angle_gamma   90.00
#
_symmetry.space_group_name_H-M   'P 1'
#
loop_
_entity.id
_entity.type
_entity.pdbx_description
1 polymer ?
#
loop_
_entity_poly.entity_id
_entity_poly.type
_entity_poly.pdbx_seq_one_letter_code
_entity_poly.pdbx_strand_id
1 'polypeptide(L)'
;MGILSSTASIAHFQIVGEIPPGDLFPWLAERLTSHGFISIDQGTDELSLGWVTTDDHRNSDFSTPSVFWRAHYVFFTMRQDKRSIPGALLKAYQRVAEEEFLFNNPDFTRVPKQKREELREAVRSSLLARILPVPSTCDAVWDTRNNVLTIASTGAKTLDTFEALFKKTFEGLRLVAIHPYARAQRVVPEHLAEALLKANRAGSDAVLDLIRANGWLGADFLLWVTYRTLNDSAEYRITRPGPALPGELFTAYVNDRMVLCGSGDDGAQKITVSGPQDRFDEVRMALMGGKLIT
;
A
#
# COMPACT_ATOMS: atom_id res chain seq x y z
N MET A 1 -6.67 -3.77 2.13
CA MET A 1 -8.00 -3.45 1.57
C MET A 1 -7.83 -3.35 0.06
N GLY A 2 -8.77 -3.93 -0.69
CA GLY A 2 -8.68 -3.97 -2.15
C GLY A 2 -9.24 -2.71 -2.81
N ILE A 3 -8.97 -2.56 -4.10
CA ILE A 3 -9.46 -1.44 -4.92
C ILE A 3 -11.00 -1.45 -5.07
N LEU A 4 -11.61 -2.62 -4.89
CA LEU A 4 -13.07 -2.82 -4.94
C LEU A 4 -13.79 -2.56 -3.60
N SER A 5 -13.05 -2.20 -2.55
CA SER A 5 -13.66 -1.92 -1.25
C SER A 5 -14.25 -0.50 -1.18
N SER A 6 -15.16 -0.26 -0.23
CA SER A 6 -15.76 1.06 -0.01
C SER A 6 -14.75 2.14 0.36
N THR A 7 -13.54 1.76 0.80
CA THR A 7 -12.47 2.67 1.15
C THR A 7 -11.15 2.10 0.67
N ALA A 8 -10.53 2.76 -0.30
CA ALA A 8 -9.22 2.37 -0.82
C ALA A 8 -8.18 3.43 -0.45
N SER A 9 -6.99 2.99 -0.03
CA SER A 9 -5.81 3.83 0.06
C SER A 9 -4.95 3.55 -1.15
N ILE A 10 -4.51 4.58 -1.86
CA ILE A 10 -3.89 4.42 -3.18
C ILE A 10 -2.54 5.14 -3.22
N ALA A 11 -1.53 4.47 -3.77
CA ALA A 11 -0.25 5.05 -4.13
C ALA A 11 -0.01 4.88 -5.64
N HIS A 12 0.56 5.89 -6.28
CA HIS A 12 0.85 5.88 -7.71
C HIS A 12 2.35 5.79 -7.96
N PHE A 13 2.73 4.96 -8.91
CA PHE A 13 4.11 4.75 -9.34
C PHE A 13 4.20 4.90 -10.86
N GLN A 14 5.28 5.50 -11.33
CA GLN A 14 5.65 5.49 -12.74
C GLN A 14 6.46 4.23 -13.00
N ILE A 15 6.06 3.47 -14.01
CA ILE A 15 6.86 2.37 -14.53
C ILE A 15 7.88 2.96 -15.50
N VAL A 16 9.15 2.67 -15.25
CA VAL A 16 10.29 3.09 -16.06
C VAL A 16 11.07 1.86 -16.50
N GLY A 17 11.41 1.77 -17.77
CA GLY A 17 12.14 0.65 -18.37
C GLY A 17 11.67 0.38 -19.79
N GLU A 18 12.28 -0.60 -20.44
CA GLU A 18 11.90 -1.02 -21.79
C GLU A 18 10.77 -2.05 -21.70
N ILE A 19 9.57 -1.61 -22.10
CA ILE A 19 8.43 -2.51 -22.25
C ILE A 19 8.50 -3.11 -23.67
N PRO A 20 8.33 -4.43 -23.84
CA PRO A 20 8.39 -5.06 -25.15
C PRO A 20 7.44 -4.41 -26.16
N PRO A 21 7.88 -4.15 -27.40
CA PRO A 21 7.00 -3.63 -28.43
C PRO A 21 6.02 -4.71 -28.90
N GLY A 22 4.79 -4.32 -29.21
CA GLY A 22 3.78 -5.21 -29.80
C GLY A 22 2.65 -5.56 -28.83
N ASP A 23 2.10 -6.77 -28.98
CA ASP A 23 1.05 -7.27 -28.09
C ASP A 23 1.65 -7.62 -26.73
N LEU A 24 1.26 -6.84 -25.72
CA LEU A 24 1.72 -6.99 -24.34
C LEU A 24 1.04 -8.16 -23.63
N PHE A 25 -0.09 -8.65 -24.14
CA PHE A 25 -0.87 -9.67 -23.45
C PHE A 25 -0.09 -10.97 -23.22
N PRO A 26 0.52 -11.62 -24.24
CA PRO A 26 1.25 -12.88 -24.04
C PRO A 26 2.41 -12.72 -23.05
N TRP A 27 3.12 -11.59 -23.16
CA TRP A 27 4.24 -11.27 -22.27
C TRP A 27 3.78 -11.05 -20.81
N LEU A 28 2.71 -10.30 -20.59
CA LEU A 28 2.17 -10.09 -19.24
C LEU A 28 1.61 -11.38 -18.65
N ALA A 29 0.86 -12.16 -19.43
CA ALA A 29 0.31 -13.44 -18.99
C ALA A 29 1.43 -14.40 -18.56
N GLU A 30 2.49 -14.53 -19.35
CA GLU A 30 3.66 -15.37 -19.04
C GLU A 30 4.35 -14.90 -17.75
N ARG A 31 4.66 -13.60 -17.65
CA ARG A 31 5.37 -13.05 -16.50
C ARG A 31 4.56 -13.16 -15.21
N LEU A 32 3.27 -12.82 -15.23
CA LEU A 32 2.40 -12.95 -14.05
C LEU A 32 2.22 -14.41 -13.64
N THR A 33 2.01 -15.33 -14.59
CA THR A 33 1.85 -16.76 -14.30
C THR A 33 3.14 -17.39 -13.76
N SER A 34 4.30 -17.01 -14.30
CA SER A 34 5.61 -17.50 -13.84
C SER A 34 5.91 -17.14 -12.37
N HIS A 35 5.34 -16.02 -11.89
CA HIS A 35 5.44 -15.55 -10.52
C HIS A 35 4.08 -15.63 -9.80
N GLY A 36 3.23 -16.57 -10.24
CA GLY A 36 1.94 -16.85 -9.63
C GLY A 36 2.08 -17.36 -8.20
N PHE A 37 1.08 -17.08 -7.36
CA PHE A 37 1.06 -17.53 -5.99
C PHE A 37 0.98 -19.07 -5.90
N ILE A 38 1.78 -19.65 -4.99
CA ILE A 38 1.78 -21.08 -4.67
C ILE A 38 1.35 -21.24 -3.20
N SER A 39 0.30 -22.04 -2.95
CA SER A 39 -0.19 -22.25 -1.58
C SER A 39 0.80 -23.04 -0.74
N ILE A 40 0.91 -22.65 0.54
CA ILE A 40 1.71 -23.32 1.57
C ILE A 40 0.86 -24.07 2.60
N ASP A 41 -0.44 -24.25 2.33
CA ASP A 41 -1.39 -24.85 3.27
C ASP A 41 -0.96 -26.24 3.77
N GLN A 42 -0.33 -27.04 2.90
CA GLN A 42 0.09 -28.41 3.19
C GLN A 42 1.57 -28.56 3.62
N GLY A 43 2.35 -27.47 3.61
CA GLY A 43 3.77 -27.48 3.96
C GLY A 43 4.06 -26.99 5.38
N THR A 44 5.34 -26.79 5.72
CA THR A 44 5.78 -26.06 6.92
C THR A 44 6.31 -24.66 6.61
N ASP A 45 6.24 -24.24 5.35
CA ASP A 45 6.73 -22.94 4.91
C ASP A 45 6.02 -21.81 5.66
N GLU A 46 6.80 -20.79 6.04
CA GLU A 46 6.29 -19.68 6.84
C GLU A 46 5.75 -18.53 5.99
N LEU A 47 6.15 -18.45 4.72
CA LEU A 47 5.83 -17.34 3.84
C LEU A 47 5.69 -17.82 2.39
N SER A 48 4.60 -17.44 1.74
CA SER A 48 4.46 -17.49 0.29
C SER A 48 4.03 -16.13 -0.23
N LEU A 49 4.51 -15.78 -1.43
CA LEU A 49 4.27 -14.49 -2.07
C LEU A 49 4.19 -14.70 -3.58
N GLY A 50 3.13 -14.20 -4.21
CA GLY A 50 2.99 -14.24 -5.66
C GLY A 50 1.75 -13.52 -6.17
N TRP A 51 1.56 -13.58 -7.49
CA TRP A 51 0.42 -12.95 -8.17
C TRP A 51 -0.81 -13.85 -8.18
N VAL A 52 -1.97 -13.21 -8.01
CA VAL A 52 -3.29 -13.82 -8.13
C VAL A 52 -4.21 -12.90 -8.92
N THR A 53 -5.28 -13.47 -9.45
CA THR A 53 -6.33 -12.70 -10.11
C THR A 53 -7.06 -11.83 -9.09
N THR A 54 -7.53 -10.65 -9.50
CA THR A 54 -8.19 -9.69 -8.60
C THR A 54 -9.56 -10.17 -8.14
N ASP A 55 -10.27 -10.95 -8.96
CA ASP A 55 -11.61 -11.45 -8.63
C ASP A 55 -11.57 -12.73 -7.77
N ASP A 56 -10.60 -13.63 -7.99
CA ASP A 56 -10.38 -14.83 -7.15
C ASP A 56 -8.91 -14.94 -6.71
N HIS A 57 -8.65 -14.61 -5.44
CA HIS A 57 -7.32 -14.67 -4.84
C HIS A 57 -6.74 -16.08 -4.68
N ARG A 58 -7.49 -17.14 -5.03
CA ARG A 58 -6.98 -18.52 -5.06
C ARG A 58 -6.47 -18.90 -6.44
N ASN A 59 -6.84 -18.14 -7.47
CA ASN A 59 -6.44 -18.39 -8.83
C ASN A 59 -5.20 -17.54 -9.18
N SER A 60 -4.17 -18.21 -9.70
CA SER A 60 -2.94 -17.60 -10.23
C SER A 60 -2.77 -17.82 -11.72
N ASP A 61 -3.82 -18.26 -12.42
CA ASP A 61 -3.85 -18.41 -13.88
C ASP A 61 -4.21 -17.09 -14.57
N PHE A 62 -3.28 -16.59 -15.40
CA PHE A 62 -3.44 -15.41 -16.24
C PHE A 62 -3.55 -15.77 -17.73
N SER A 63 -3.98 -16.99 -18.07
CA SER A 63 -4.14 -17.45 -19.46
C SER A 63 -5.23 -16.72 -20.24
N THR A 64 -6.25 -16.19 -19.56
CA THR A 64 -7.43 -15.58 -20.18
C THR A 64 -7.40 -14.05 -20.05
N PRO A 65 -7.48 -13.28 -21.16
CA PRO A 65 -7.44 -11.81 -21.12
C PRO A 65 -8.47 -11.18 -20.18
N SER A 66 -9.71 -11.65 -20.20
CA SER A 66 -10.80 -11.03 -19.42
C SER A 66 -10.58 -11.04 -17.90
N VAL A 67 -9.68 -11.91 -17.42
CA VAL A 67 -9.38 -12.13 -16.00
C VAL A 67 -8.51 -11.02 -15.41
N PHE A 68 -7.68 -10.36 -16.23
CA PHE A 68 -6.71 -9.37 -15.74
C PHE A 68 -6.48 -8.19 -16.69
N TRP A 69 -7.15 -8.15 -17.85
CA TRP A 69 -6.95 -7.15 -18.90
C TRP A 69 -8.27 -6.54 -19.37
N ARG A 70 -8.38 -5.20 -19.36
CA ARG A 70 -9.51 -4.45 -19.93
C ARG A 70 -9.01 -3.16 -20.60
N ALA A 71 -9.25 -3.01 -21.91
CA ALA A 71 -8.76 -1.88 -22.71
C ALA A 71 -7.24 -1.67 -22.57
N HIS A 72 -6.79 -0.56 -21.98
CA HIS A 72 -5.38 -0.28 -21.66
C HIS A 72 -5.04 -0.46 -20.17
N TYR A 73 -5.94 -1.10 -19.40
CA TYR A 73 -5.74 -1.38 -17.98
C TYR A 73 -5.48 -2.87 -17.75
N VAL A 74 -4.45 -3.13 -16.97
CA VAL A 74 -4.06 -4.47 -16.51
C VAL A 74 -4.20 -4.48 -15.00
N PHE A 75 -4.96 -5.41 -14.44
CA PHE A 75 -5.26 -5.47 -13.01
C PHE A 75 -4.88 -6.83 -12.45
N PHE A 76 -4.16 -6.84 -11.34
CA PHE A 76 -3.66 -8.04 -10.71
C PHE A 76 -3.43 -7.77 -9.22
N THR A 77 -3.40 -8.82 -8.42
CA THR A 77 -3.32 -8.70 -6.97
C THR A 77 -2.10 -9.45 -6.45
N MET A 78 -1.32 -8.81 -5.59
CA MET A 78 -0.28 -9.48 -4.83
C MET A 78 -0.93 -10.18 -3.64
N ARG A 79 -0.72 -11.49 -3.50
CA ARG A 79 -1.11 -12.25 -2.32
C ARG A 79 0.13 -12.68 -1.55
N GLN A 80 0.10 -12.44 -0.25
CA GLN A 80 1.12 -12.88 0.69
C GLN A 80 0.48 -13.70 1.80
N ASP A 81 0.90 -14.95 1.94
CA ASP A 81 0.43 -15.86 2.97
C ASP A 81 1.54 -16.04 4.00
N LYS A 82 1.24 -15.76 5.27
CA LYS A 82 2.22 -15.85 6.36
C LYS A 82 1.73 -16.72 7.50
N ARG A 83 2.56 -17.66 7.96
CA ARG A 83 2.42 -18.31 9.26
C ARG A 83 3.19 -17.52 10.31
N SER A 84 2.56 -17.33 11.46
CA SER A 84 3.19 -16.64 12.58
C SER A 84 2.80 -17.36 13.85
N ILE A 85 3.78 -17.96 14.53
CA ILE A 85 3.57 -18.55 15.85
C ILE A 85 3.58 -17.40 16.88
N PRO A 86 2.51 -17.20 17.66
CA PRO A 86 2.53 -16.25 18.76
C PRO A 86 3.65 -16.62 19.76
N GLY A 87 4.49 -15.65 20.13
CA GLY A 87 5.67 -15.94 20.98
C GLY A 87 5.34 -16.55 22.34
N ALA A 88 4.17 -16.24 22.91
CA ALA A 88 3.68 -16.86 24.13
C ALA A 88 3.38 -18.36 23.94
N LEU A 89 2.80 -18.74 22.80
CA LEU A 89 2.49 -20.12 22.46
C LEU A 89 3.77 -20.95 22.29
N LEU A 90 4.75 -20.42 21.55
CA LEU A 90 6.04 -21.10 21.38
C LEU A 90 6.73 -21.36 22.73
N LYS A 91 6.74 -20.36 23.62
CA LYS A 91 7.33 -20.50 24.96
C LYS A 91 6.62 -21.55 25.82
N ALA A 92 5.28 -21.61 25.76
CA ALA A 92 4.50 -22.58 26.52
C ALA A 92 4.80 -24.02 26.09
N TYR A 93 4.78 -24.30 24.77
CA TYR A 93 5.09 -25.64 24.25
C TYR A 93 6.57 -26.00 24.43
N GLN A 94 7.49 -25.03 24.30
CA GLN A 94 8.90 -25.26 24.58
C GLN A 94 9.11 -25.70 26.04
N ARG A 95 8.41 -25.08 26.99
CA ARG A 95 8.48 -25.45 28.41
C ARG A 95 8.02 -26.88 28.66
N VAL A 96 6.89 -27.30 28.06
CA VAL A 96 6.40 -28.68 28.17
C VAL A 96 7.44 -29.67 27.64
N ALA A 97 8.02 -29.41 26.47
CA ALA A 97 9.05 -30.27 25.90
C ALA A 97 10.34 -30.33 26.74
N GLU A 98 10.72 -29.22 27.38
CA GLU A 98 11.84 -29.17 28.33
C GLU A 98 11.55 -29.99 29.60
N GLU A 99 10.34 -29.89 30.15
CA GLU A 99 9.88 -30.66 31.32
C GLU A 99 9.85 -32.17 31.01
N GLU A 100 9.33 -32.57 29.85
CA GLU A 100 9.35 -33.96 29.37
C GLU A 100 10.77 -34.50 29.19
N PHE A 101 11.71 -33.68 28.68
CA PHE A 101 13.10 -34.09 28.55
C PHE A 101 13.76 -34.35 29.92
N LEU A 102 13.54 -33.47 30.90
CA LEU A 102 14.08 -33.62 32.25
C LEU A 102 13.47 -34.83 32.98
N PHE A 103 12.18 -35.09 32.79
CA PHE A 103 11.53 -36.28 33.32
C PHE A 103 12.17 -37.58 32.79
N ASN A 104 12.45 -37.63 31.48
CA ASN A 104 13.05 -38.80 30.83
C ASN A 104 14.57 -38.93 31.07
N ASN A 105 15.24 -37.88 31.58
CA ASN A 105 16.68 -37.88 31.84
C ASN A 105 16.96 -37.36 33.26
N PRO A 106 16.75 -38.17 34.31
CA PRO A 106 16.83 -37.73 35.71
C PRO A 106 18.21 -37.22 36.12
N ASP A 107 19.26 -37.60 35.38
CA ASP A 107 20.65 -37.19 35.63
C ASP A 107 20.90 -35.69 35.34
N PHE A 108 19.99 -35.02 34.63
CA PHE A 108 20.10 -33.61 34.28
C PHE A 108 19.18 -32.76 35.16
N THR A 109 19.75 -31.80 35.89
CA THR A 109 18.98 -30.77 36.61
C THR A 109 18.45 -29.67 35.70
N ARG A 110 19.03 -29.51 34.50
CA ARG A 110 18.65 -28.50 33.49
C ARG A 110 18.91 -29.02 32.09
N VAL A 111 18.06 -28.63 31.14
CA VAL A 111 18.24 -28.93 29.72
C VAL A 111 19.51 -28.24 29.19
N PRO A 112 20.47 -28.99 28.60
CA PRO A 112 21.65 -28.42 27.97
C PRO A 112 21.29 -27.43 26.86
N LYS A 113 22.13 -26.40 26.63
CA LYS A 113 21.83 -25.32 25.68
C LYS A 113 21.53 -25.84 24.26
N GLN A 114 22.36 -26.75 23.75
CA GLN A 114 22.19 -27.35 22.43
C GLN A 114 20.87 -28.13 22.33
N LYS A 115 20.59 -28.97 23.32
CA LYS A 115 19.33 -29.74 23.39
C LYS A 115 18.10 -28.83 23.44
N ARG A 116 18.20 -27.71 24.16
CA ARG A 116 17.13 -26.72 24.25
C ARG A 116 16.84 -26.05 22.91
N GLU A 117 17.87 -25.75 22.13
CA GLU A 117 17.70 -25.21 20.77
C GLU A 117 17.06 -26.25 19.84
N GLU A 118 17.47 -27.51 19.92
CA GLU A 118 16.83 -28.62 19.17
C GLU A 118 15.35 -28.78 19.54
N LEU A 119 15.01 -28.79 20.83
CA LEU A 119 13.62 -28.89 21.29
C LEU A 119 12.79 -27.70 20.82
N ARG A 120 13.36 -26.50 20.83
CA ARG A 120 12.71 -25.29 20.32
C ARG A 120 12.39 -25.40 18.84
N GLU A 121 13.33 -25.86 18.00
CA GLU A 121 13.10 -26.02 16.55
C GLU A 121 12.12 -27.16 16.24
N ALA A 122 12.15 -28.26 17.01
CA ALA A 122 11.17 -29.34 16.89
C ALA A 122 9.75 -28.86 17.25
N VAL A 123 9.61 -28.13 18.36
CA VAL A 123 8.34 -27.51 18.76
C VAL A 123 7.88 -26.50 17.71
N ARG A 124 8.79 -25.65 17.21
CA ARG A 124 8.47 -24.68 16.15
C ARG A 124 7.92 -25.37 14.91
N SER A 125 8.61 -26.40 14.41
CA SER A 125 8.21 -27.14 13.21
C SER A 125 6.85 -27.83 13.39
N SER A 126 6.62 -28.44 14.55
CA SER A 126 5.33 -29.04 14.91
C SER A 126 4.19 -28.03 14.98
N LEU A 127 4.44 -26.85 15.55
CA LEU A 127 3.45 -25.77 15.61
C LEU A 127 3.17 -25.18 14.22
N LEU A 128 4.17 -25.01 13.36
CA LEU A 128 3.99 -24.51 11.99
C LEU A 128 3.09 -25.43 11.17
N ALA A 129 3.27 -26.75 11.28
CA ALA A 129 2.44 -27.73 10.59
C ALA A 129 0.94 -27.67 10.98
N ARG A 130 0.62 -27.05 12.12
CA ARG A 130 -0.75 -26.93 12.66
C ARG A 130 -1.37 -25.55 12.45
N ILE A 131 -0.59 -24.55 12.01
CA ILE A 131 -1.06 -23.18 11.84
C ILE A 131 -1.45 -22.95 10.38
N LEU A 132 -2.69 -22.55 10.14
CA LEU A 132 -3.10 -22.09 8.82
C LEU A 132 -2.44 -20.73 8.51
N PRO A 133 -1.96 -20.51 7.27
CA PRO A 133 -1.41 -19.24 6.87
C PRO A 133 -2.50 -18.15 6.88
N VAL A 134 -2.11 -16.93 7.26
CA VAL A 134 -2.99 -15.76 7.18
C VAL A 134 -2.70 -15.02 5.87
N PRO A 135 -3.68 -14.92 4.95
CA PRO A 135 -3.51 -14.22 3.68
C PRO A 135 -3.60 -12.71 3.86
N SER A 136 -2.79 -11.99 3.11
CA SER A 136 -2.81 -10.54 2.94
C SER A 136 -2.76 -10.22 1.46
N THR A 137 -3.67 -9.37 0.98
CA THR A 137 -3.75 -9.00 -0.43
C THR A 137 -3.55 -7.52 -0.66
N CYS A 138 -3.00 -7.19 -1.82
CA CYS A 138 -2.77 -5.83 -2.28
C CYS A 138 -3.03 -5.74 -3.78
N ASP A 139 -4.08 -5.03 -4.16
CA ASP A 139 -4.47 -4.88 -5.56
C ASP A 139 -3.60 -3.85 -6.27
N ALA A 140 -3.40 -4.06 -7.56
CA ALA A 140 -2.74 -3.10 -8.43
C ALA A 140 -3.44 -3.00 -9.79
N VAL A 141 -3.41 -1.80 -10.35
CA VAL A 141 -3.91 -1.50 -11.69
C VAL A 141 -2.83 -0.75 -12.45
N TRP A 142 -2.39 -1.31 -13.57
CA TRP A 142 -1.44 -0.72 -14.48
C TRP A 142 -2.17 -0.11 -15.68
N ASP A 143 -2.06 1.20 -15.85
CA ASP A 143 -2.36 1.92 -17.09
C ASP A 143 -1.17 1.78 -18.07
N THR A 144 -1.30 0.92 -19.08
CA THR A 144 -0.23 0.65 -20.07
C THR A 144 -0.01 1.79 -21.05
N ARG A 145 -0.96 2.73 -21.16
CA ARG A 145 -0.84 3.90 -22.03
C ARG A 145 0.02 4.99 -21.39
N ASN A 146 -0.18 5.23 -20.10
CA ASN A 146 0.54 6.26 -19.35
C ASN A 146 1.71 5.71 -18.53
N ASN A 147 1.87 4.38 -18.50
CA ASN A 147 2.84 3.65 -17.69
C ASN A 147 2.74 4.01 -16.20
N VAL A 148 1.51 4.16 -15.71
CA VAL A 148 1.24 4.45 -14.30
C VAL A 148 0.68 3.19 -13.65
N LEU A 149 1.31 2.78 -12.56
CA LEU A 149 0.85 1.72 -11.69
C LEU A 149 0.19 2.32 -10.45
N THR A 150 -1.05 1.94 -10.21
CA THR A 150 -1.85 2.31 -9.07
C THR A 150 -1.91 1.13 -8.12
N ILE A 151 -1.33 1.26 -6.92
CA ILE A 151 -1.35 0.22 -5.89
C ILE A 151 -2.34 0.61 -4.81
N ALA A 152 -3.24 -0.30 -4.43
CA ALA A 152 -4.26 -0.09 -3.39
C ALA A 152 -3.68 -0.24 -1.96
N SER A 153 -2.53 0.38 -1.70
CA SER A 153 -1.94 0.46 -0.36
C SER A 153 -1.07 1.71 -0.21
N THR A 154 -0.97 2.21 1.02
CA THR A 154 -0.02 3.26 1.42
C THR A 154 0.96 2.78 2.50
N GLY A 155 0.88 1.50 2.89
CA GLY A 155 1.75 0.93 3.92
C GLY A 155 3.15 0.64 3.35
N ALA A 156 4.19 1.26 3.93
CA ALA A 156 5.58 1.12 3.45
C ALA A 156 6.01 -0.33 3.26
N LYS A 157 5.80 -1.20 4.25
CA LYS A 157 6.15 -2.63 4.17
C LYS A 157 5.46 -3.36 3.02
N THR A 158 4.18 -3.06 2.79
CA THR A 158 3.41 -3.68 1.69
C THR A 158 3.92 -3.19 0.35
N LEU A 159 4.21 -1.90 0.23
CA LEU A 159 4.78 -1.31 -0.99
C LEU A 159 6.19 -1.85 -1.28
N ASP A 160 7.05 -1.97 -0.29
CA ASP A 160 8.39 -2.54 -0.44
C ASP A 160 8.32 -4.01 -0.91
N THR A 161 7.40 -4.78 -0.34
CA THR A 161 7.18 -6.18 -0.73
C THR A 161 6.64 -6.28 -2.15
N PHE A 162 5.71 -5.40 -2.51
CA PHE A 162 5.15 -5.31 -3.85
C PHE A 162 6.22 -4.95 -4.87
N GLU A 163 7.03 -3.92 -4.61
CA GLU A 163 8.11 -3.48 -5.49
C GLU A 163 9.15 -4.59 -5.68
N ALA A 164 9.51 -5.31 -4.62
CA ALA A 164 10.42 -6.44 -4.70
C ALA A 164 9.87 -7.58 -5.58
N LEU A 165 8.56 -7.91 -5.46
CA LEU A 165 7.93 -8.91 -6.32
C LEU A 165 7.82 -8.42 -7.76
N PHE A 166 7.44 -7.16 -7.97
CA PHE A 166 7.34 -6.53 -9.28
C PHE A 166 8.67 -6.57 -10.03
N LYS A 167 9.77 -6.21 -9.36
CA LYS A 167 11.12 -6.24 -9.93
C LYS A 167 11.58 -7.64 -10.34
N LYS A 168 11.19 -8.67 -9.59
CA LYS A 168 11.46 -10.08 -9.96
C LYS A 168 10.65 -10.53 -11.17
N THR A 169 9.39 -10.09 -11.22
CA THR A 169 8.44 -10.48 -12.26
C THR A 169 8.76 -9.80 -13.59
N PHE A 170 9.03 -8.50 -13.55
CA PHE A 170 9.27 -7.67 -14.73
C PHE A 170 10.71 -7.19 -14.75
N GLU A 171 11.60 -8.09 -15.18
CA GLU A 171 13.02 -7.80 -15.33
C GLU A 171 13.23 -6.58 -16.25
N GLY A 172 14.04 -5.62 -15.80
CA GLY A 172 14.30 -4.37 -16.53
C GLY A 172 13.30 -3.24 -16.27
N LEU A 173 12.17 -3.52 -15.59
CA LEU A 173 11.24 -2.48 -15.14
C LEU A 173 11.51 -2.08 -13.69
N ARG A 174 11.33 -0.79 -13.40
CA ARG A 174 11.41 -0.24 -12.04
C ARG A 174 10.22 0.65 -11.75
N LEU A 175 9.82 0.69 -10.48
CA LEU A 175 8.78 1.56 -9.99
C LEU A 175 9.41 2.84 -9.43
N VAL A 176 8.89 4.00 -9.83
CA VAL A 176 9.31 5.30 -9.30
C VAL A 176 8.09 5.99 -8.70
N ALA A 177 8.09 6.23 -7.39
CA ALA A 177 6.95 6.85 -6.70
C ALA A 177 6.59 8.21 -7.32
N ILE A 178 5.31 8.41 -7.62
CA ILE A 178 4.79 9.69 -8.10
C ILE A 178 4.44 10.53 -6.87
N HIS A 179 5.44 11.24 -6.35
CA HIS A 179 5.28 12.16 -5.24
C HIS A 179 4.54 13.45 -5.66
N PRO A 180 4.03 14.28 -4.71
CA PRO A 180 3.23 15.46 -5.05
C PRO A 180 3.87 16.41 -6.05
N TYR A 181 5.17 16.71 -5.89
CA TYR A 181 5.90 17.56 -6.83
C TYR A 181 6.02 16.95 -8.24
N ALA A 182 6.34 15.65 -8.36
CA ALA A 182 6.35 14.95 -9.66
C ALA A 182 4.96 14.89 -10.29
N ARG A 183 3.89 14.77 -9.48
CA ARG A 183 2.52 14.86 -9.96
C ARG A 183 2.22 16.25 -10.51
N ALA A 184 2.62 17.30 -9.80
CA ALA A 184 2.43 18.69 -10.22
C ALA A 184 3.12 18.96 -11.57
N GLN A 185 4.36 18.51 -11.75
CA GLN A 185 5.09 18.66 -13.02
C GLN A 185 4.37 18.01 -14.21
N ARG A 186 3.57 16.95 -13.98
CA ARG A 186 2.82 16.26 -15.04
C ARG A 186 1.50 16.93 -15.41
N VAL A 187 0.96 17.76 -14.53
CA VAL A 187 -0.39 18.34 -14.66
C VAL A 187 -0.34 19.84 -14.91
N VAL A 188 0.74 20.50 -14.47
CA VAL A 188 0.91 21.94 -14.63
C VAL A 188 0.97 22.31 -16.12
N PRO A 189 0.22 23.34 -16.56
CA PRO A 189 0.37 23.88 -17.91
C PRO A 189 1.79 24.40 -18.17
N GLU A 190 2.25 24.35 -19.43
CA GLU A 190 3.62 24.74 -19.81
C GLU A 190 3.99 26.17 -19.34
N HIS A 191 3.07 27.12 -19.43
CA HIS A 191 3.29 28.51 -19.01
C HIS A 191 3.51 28.68 -17.49
N LEU A 192 3.17 27.68 -16.67
CA LEU A 192 3.39 27.69 -15.22
C LEU A 192 4.55 26.78 -14.78
N ALA A 193 5.24 26.12 -15.72
CA ALA A 193 6.34 25.20 -15.40
C ALA A 193 7.50 25.90 -14.66
N GLU A 194 7.89 27.10 -15.12
CA GLU A 194 8.93 27.89 -14.46
C GLU A 194 8.52 28.35 -13.05
N ALA A 195 7.23 28.70 -12.88
CA ALA A 195 6.70 29.12 -11.59
C ALA A 195 6.72 27.96 -10.58
N LEU A 196 6.37 26.75 -11.03
CA LEU A 196 6.46 25.54 -10.19
C LEU A 196 7.91 25.26 -9.77
N LEU A 197 8.87 25.39 -10.70
CA LEU A 197 10.28 25.17 -10.41
C LEU A 197 10.81 26.17 -9.38
N LYS A 198 10.44 27.46 -9.49
CA LYS A 198 10.78 28.50 -8.51
C LYS A 198 10.10 28.29 -7.15
N ALA A 199 8.92 27.65 -7.13
CA ALA A 199 8.17 27.35 -5.91
C ALA A 199 8.65 26.07 -5.20
N ASN A 200 9.53 25.27 -5.83
CA ASN A 200 10.14 24.10 -5.20
C ASN A 200 10.97 24.53 -3.99
N ARG A 201 10.67 23.95 -2.82
CA ARG A 201 11.35 24.28 -1.56
C ARG A 201 12.41 23.25 -1.15
N ALA A 202 12.61 22.19 -1.95
CA ALA A 202 13.57 21.14 -1.62
C ALA A 202 15.02 21.63 -1.80
N GLY A 203 15.92 21.20 -0.92
CA GLY A 203 17.35 21.49 -1.01
C GLY A 203 18.10 20.56 -1.95
N SER A 204 17.46 19.46 -2.37
CA SER A 204 18.03 18.43 -3.24
C SER A 204 16.95 17.74 -4.08
N ASP A 205 17.38 17.04 -5.12
CA ASP A 205 16.52 16.19 -5.95
C ASP A 205 16.19 14.83 -5.31
N ALA A 206 16.56 14.63 -4.03
CA ALA A 206 16.21 13.42 -3.31
C ALA A 206 14.69 13.35 -3.11
N VAL A 207 14.08 12.21 -3.47
CA VAL A 207 12.61 12.02 -3.41
C VAL A 207 12.03 12.36 -2.03
N LEU A 208 12.68 11.97 -0.95
CA LEU A 208 12.22 12.26 0.41
C LEU A 208 12.24 13.76 0.73
N ASP A 209 13.23 14.49 0.22
CA ASP A 209 13.34 15.93 0.41
C ASP A 209 12.26 16.66 -0.41
N LEU A 210 12.07 16.25 -1.67
CA LEU A 210 10.99 16.73 -2.53
C LEU A 210 9.59 16.50 -1.92
N ILE A 211 9.36 15.36 -1.27
CA ILE A 211 8.10 15.07 -0.56
C ILE A 211 7.92 16.01 0.64
N ARG A 212 8.94 16.13 1.51
CA ARG A 212 8.84 16.90 2.75
C ARG A 212 8.71 18.40 2.48
N ALA A 213 9.56 18.94 1.62
CA ALA A 213 9.62 20.37 1.36
C ALA A 213 8.42 20.87 0.55
N ASN A 214 7.83 20.01 -0.30
CA ASN A 214 6.67 20.35 -1.14
C ASN A 214 5.34 19.78 -0.63
N GLY A 215 5.23 19.48 0.66
CA GLY A 215 3.96 19.07 1.29
C GLY A 215 2.86 20.14 1.24
N TRP A 216 3.20 21.37 0.86
CA TRP A 216 2.24 22.46 0.60
C TRP A 216 1.38 22.19 -0.64
N LEU A 217 1.84 21.37 -1.59
CA LEU A 217 1.09 21.02 -2.78
C LEU A 217 -0.15 20.21 -2.40
N GLY A 218 -1.33 20.80 -2.61
CA GLY A 218 -2.62 20.19 -2.28
C GLY A 218 -3.17 20.59 -0.91
N ALA A 219 -2.42 21.32 -0.07
CA ALA A 219 -2.94 21.84 1.20
C ALA A 219 -4.14 22.77 0.97
N ASP A 220 -4.03 23.66 -0.03
CA ASP A 220 -5.12 24.57 -0.43
C ASP A 220 -6.35 23.82 -0.96
N PHE A 221 -6.15 22.65 -1.58
CA PHE A 221 -7.26 21.84 -2.06
C PHE A 221 -8.12 21.34 -0.91
N LEU A 222 -7.52 20.86 0.18
CA LEU A 222 -8.26 20.43 1.37
C LEU A 222 -8.98 21.60 2.04
N LEU A 223 -8.35 22.78 2.09
CA LEU A 223 -8.99 24.01 2.57
C LEU A 223 -10.19 24.39 1.70
N TRP A 224 -10.05 24.33 0.37
CA TRP A 224 -11.11 24.64 -0.58
C TRP A 224 -12.27 23.66 -0.48
N VAL A 225 -12.01 22.35 -0.39
CA VAL A 225 -13.05 21.33 -0.20
C VAL A 225 -13.77 21.53 1.14
N THR A 226 -13.03 21.86 2.21
CA THR A 226 -13.63 22.20 3.52
C THR A 226 -14.53 23.44 3.42
N TYR A 227 -14.06 24.49 2.75
CA TYR A 227 -14.86 25.71 2.51
C TYR A 227 -16.12 25.43 1.70
N ARG A 228 -16.01 24.64 0.62
CA ARG A 228 -17.15 24.27 -0.24
C ARG A 228 -18.16 23.40 0.52
N THR A 229 -17.69 22.48 1.36
CA THR A 229 -18.55 21.66 2.24
C THR A 229 -19.37 22.52 3.20
N LEU A 230 -18.78 23.61 3.70
CA LEU A 230 -19.42 24.52 4.65
C LEU A 230 -20.40 25.52 4.03
N ASN A 231 -20.14 25.97 2.80
CA ASN A 231 -20.79 27.16 2.24
C ASN A 231 -21.54 26.92 0.93
N ASP A 232 -21.45 25.73 0.33
CA ASP A 232 -22.06 25.42 -0.97
C ASP A 232 -22.55 23.96 -1.01
N SER A 233 -23.23 23.60 -2.09
CA SER A 233 -23.72 22.26 -2.45
C SER A 233 -22.64 21.16 -2.55
N ALA A 234 -21.35 21.53 -2.54
CA ALA A 234 -20.22 20.62 -2.78
C ALA A 234 -20.33 19.82 -4.10
N GLU A 235 -21.07 20.35 -5.09
CA GLU A 235 -21.17 19.80 -6.44
C GLU A 235 -20.04 20.32 -7.34
N TYR A 236 -19.54 19.45 -8.20
CA TYR A 236 -18.45 19.70 -9.14
C TYR A 236 -18.76 19.08 -10.50
N ARG A 237 -18.22 19.68 -11.57
CA ARG A 237 -18.37 19.19 -12.95
C ARG A 237 -17.09 18.54 -13.42
N ILE A 238 -17.24 17.44 -14.16
CA ILE A 238 -16.14 16.77 -14.82
C ILE A 238 -15.70 17.59 -16.04
N THR A 239 -14.47 18.12 -15.97
CA THR A 239 -13.88 18.98 -17.02
C THR A 239 -12.78 18.28 -17.81
N ARG A 240 -12.44 17.03 -17.44
CA ARG A 240 -11.38 16.24 -18.07
C ARG A 240 -11.99 15.02 -18.78
N PRO A 241 -11.43 14.62 -19.94
CA PRO A 241 -11.87 13.41 -20.61
C PRO A 241 -11.59 12.18 -19.73
N GLY A 242 -12.53 11.24 -19.71
CA GLY A 242 -12.47 10.05 -18.87
C GLY A 242 -13.67 9.13 -19.14
N PRO A 243 -13.91 8.13 -18.28
CA PRO A 243 -15.06 7.23 -18.42
C PRO A 243 -16.40 7.92 -18.15
N ALA A 244 -16.38 9.01 -17.38
CA ALA A 244 -17.55 9.83 -17.09
C ALA A 244 -17.79 10.88 -18.19
N LEU A 245 -19.04 11.30 -18.33
CA LEU A 245 -19.44 12.24 -19.39
C LEU A 245 -18.89 13.65 -19.11
N PRO A 246 -18.47 14.41 -20.15
CA PRO A 246 -18.11 15.81 -19.98
C PRO A 246 -19.25 16.61 -19.35
N GLY A 247 -18.97 17.31 -18.26
CA GLY A 247 -19.95 18.12 -17.53
C GLY A 247 -20.86 17.35 -16.57
N GLU A 248 -20.71 16.02 -16.46
CA GLU A 248 -21.36 15.20 -15.44
C GLU A 248 -21.00 15.71 -14.04
N LEU A 249 -21.99 15.67 -13.14
CA LEU A 249 -21.87 16.19 -11.78
C LEU A 249 -21.39 15.09 -10.83
N PHE A 250 -20.51 15.47 -9.91
CA PHE A 250 -20.17 14.65 -8.76
C PHE A 250 -20.10 15.53 -7.50
N THR A 251 -20.34 14.94 -6.35
CA THR A 251 -20.22 15.62 -5.06
C THR A 251 -18.91 15.22 -4.38
N ALA A 252 -18.19 16.19 -3.82
CA ALA A 252 -17.03 15.92 -2.98
C ALA A 252 -17.04 16.83 -1.75
N TYR A 253 -17.18 16.23 -0.58
CA TYR A 253 -17.25 16.97 0.68
C TYR A 253 -16.32 16.33 1.71
N VAL A 254 -15.91 17.12 2.70
CA VAL A 254 -15.19 16.60 3.85
C VAL A 254 -16.17 15.89 4.76
N ASN A 255 -15.91 14.61 5.03
CA ASN A 255 -16.73 13.78 5.90
C ASN A 255 -16.14 13.68 7.32
N ASP A 256 -16.86 12.96 8.19
CA ASP A 256 -16.66 12.49 9.56
C ASP A 256 -15.27 12.45 10.22
N ARG A 257 -14.14 12.64 9.53
CA ARG A 257 -12.83 12.67 10.17
C ARG A 257 -11.85 13.60 9.47
N MET A 258 -11.31 14.55 10.24
CA MET A 258 -10.22 15.41 9.82
C MET A 258 -9.05 15.29 10.78
N VAL A 259 -7.85 15.30 10.22
CA VAL A 259 -6.61 15.33 10.99
C VAL A 259 -5.88 16.62 10.65
N LEU A 260 -5.54 17.39 11.68
CA LEU A 260 -4.79 18.61 11.55
C LEU A 260 -3.46 18.47 12.26
N CYS A 261 -2.39 18.84 11.57
CA CYS A 261 -1.04 18.85 12.14
C CYS A 261 -0.47 20.27 12.10
N GLY A 262 0.09 20.73 13.21
CA GLY A 262 0.89 21.95 13.29
C GLY A 262 2.32 21.64 13.68
N SER A 263 3.28 22.40 13.17
CA SER A 263 4.66 22.42 13.66
C SER A 263 4.72 23.32 14.91
N GLY A 264 4.99 22.75 16.08
CA GLY A 264 5.33 23.49 17.30
C GLY A 264 6.80 23.31 17.67
N ASP A 265 7.32 24.19 18.52
CA ASP A 265 8.73 24.18 18.97
C ASP A 265 9.11 22.87 19.70
N ASP A 266 8.16 22.22 20.37
CA ASP A 266 8.34 20.93 21.07
C ASP A 266 7.90 19.70 20.22
N GLY A 267 7.64 19.88 18.92
CA GLY A 267 7.24 18.82 18.01
C GLY A 267 5.87 19.02 17.35
N ALA A 268 5.49 18.06 16.50
CA ALA A 268 4.25 18.15 15.74
C ALA A 268 3.02 17.97 16.63
N GLN A 269 2.19 19.02 16.75
CA GLN A 269 0.91 18.95 17.43
C GLN A 269 -0.15 18.40 16.48
N LYS A 270 -0.84 17.33 16.88
CA LYS A 270 -1.87 16.67 16.08
C LYS A 270 -3.23 16.78 16.74
N ILE A 271 -4.22 17.27 16.00
CA ILE A 271 -5.64 17.30 16.40
C ILE A 271 -6.38 16.37 15.45
N THR A 272 -7.29 15.55 15.98
CA THR A 272 -8.21 14.74 15.18
C THR A 272 -9.63 15.14 15.57
N VAL A 273 -10.39 15.61 14.60
CA VAL A 273 -11.82 15.89 14.74
C VAL A 273 -12.57 14.74 14.10
N SER A 274 -13.60 14.20 14.77
CA SER A 274 -14.37 13.08 14.23
C SER A 274 -15.85 13.16 14.58
N GLY A 275 -16.69 12.62 13.71
CA GLY A 275 -18.15 12.71 13.76
C GLY A 275 -18.71 13.92 12.99
N PRO A 276 -20.05 14.05 12.90
CA PRO A 276 -20.70 15.12 12.17
C PRO A 276 -20.29 16.50 12.67
N GLN A 277 -20.00 17.42 11.75
CA GLN A 277 -19.59 18.79 12.06
C GLN A 277 -20.51 19.78 11.36
N ASP A 278 -21.20 20.63 12.12
CA ASP A 278 -22.10 21.64 11.53
C ASP A 278 -21.33 22.84 10.99
N ARG A 279 -20.37 23.37 11.77
CA ARG A 279 -19.62 24.60 11.44
C ARG A 279 -18.10 24.42 11.42
N PHE A 280 -17.63 23.23 11.79
CA PHE A 280 -16.22 22.88 11.87
C PHE A 280 -15.42 23.91 12.70
N ASP A 281 -15.98 24.42 13.80
CA ASP A 281 -15.39 25.55 14.54
C ASP A 281 -14.02 25.18 15.14
N GLU A 282 -13.84 23.97 15.65
CA GLU A 282 -12.55 23.45 16.13
C GLU A 282 -11.51 23.38 15.00
N VAL A 283 -11.92 22.95 13.81
CA VAL A 283 -11.07 22.88 12.62
C VAL A 283 -10.66 24.28 12.19
N ARG A 284 -11.61 25.23 12.13
CA ARG A 284 -11.35 26.63 11.77
C ARG A 284 -10.40 27.29 12.76
N MET A 285 -10.59 27.08 14.06
CA MET A 285 -9.68 27.58 15.09
C MET A 285 -8.29 26.97 14.96
N ALA A 286 -8.19 25.66 14.69
CA ALA A 286 -6.92 24.98 14.46
C ALA A 286 -6.19 25.53 13.21
N LEU A 287 -6.92 25.77 12.13
CA LEU A 287 -6.40 26.39 10.90
C LEU A 287 -5.92 27.83 11.13
N MET A 288 -6.69 28.65 11.86
CA MET A 288 -6.30 30.01 12.25
C MET A 288 -5.03 30.01 13.12
N GLY A 289 -4.85 28.97 13.93
CA GLY A 289 -3.64 28.73 14.71
C GLY A 289 -2.45 28.16 13.91
N GLY A 290 -2.52 28.13 12.58
CA GLY A 290 -1.43 27.71 11.69
C GLY A 290 -1.29 26.20 11.49
N LYS A 291 -2.25 25.39 11.94
CA LYS A 291 -2.26 23.95 11.63
C LYS A 291 -2.73 23.72 10.18
N LEU A 292 -2.26 22.63 9.57
CA LEU A 292 -2.63 22.20 8.22
C LEU A 292 -3.43 20.91 8.28
N ILE A 293 -4.35 20.73 7.33
CA ILE A 293 -5.07 19.46 7.16
C ILE A 293 -4.13 18.45 6.49
N THR A 294 -4.02 17.24 7.06
CA THR A 294 -3.08 16.19 6.62
C THR A 294 -3.75 14.84 6.48
#